data_AF-A0A532V4C5-F1
#
_entry.id   AF-A0A532V4C5-F1
#
_cell.length_a   1.000
_cell.length_b   1.000
_cell.length_c   1.000
_cell.angle_alpha   90.00
_cell.angle_beta   90.00
_cell.angle_gamma   90.00
#
_symmetry.space_group_name_H-M   'P 1'
#
loop_
_entity.id
_entity.type
_entity.pdbx_description
1 polymer ?
#
loop_
_entity_poly.entity_id
_entity_poly.type
_entity_poly.pdbx_seq_one_letter_code
_entity_poly.pdbx_strand_id
1 'polypeptide(L)' 'MKFLVVGDKEEPLLYDYFDKSRFPGIDLILSTGDLRPGYLSFLMTMFNKPLYYVRGNHDIIYREKPPKGGRNIDGQIVT' A
#
# COMPACT_ATOMS: atom_id res chain seq x y z
N MET A 1 17.33 4.66 -3.01
CA MET A 1 16.11 3.93 -2.61
C MET A 1 14.91 4.76 -3.02
N LYS A 2 13.88 4.18 -3.63
CA LYS A 2 12.66 4.88 -4.05
C LYS A 2 11.42 4.25 -3.44
N PHE A 3 10.54 5.09 -2.93
CA PHE A 3 9.29 4.66 -2.29
C PHE A 3 8.10 5.07 -3.14
N LEU A 4 7.14 4.16 -3.26
CA LEU A 4 5.78 4.48 -3.70
C LEU A 4 4.95 4.78 -2.46
N VAL A 5 4.52 6.02 -2.29
CA VAL A 5 3.68 6.43 -1.16
C VAL A 5 2.26 6.67 -1.66
N VAL A 6 1.28 6.05 -1.01
CA VAL A 6 -0.15 6.17 -1.33
C VAL A 6 -0.94 6.49 -0.07
N GLY A 7 -2.02 7.26 -0.20
CA GLY A 7 -2.91 7.49 0.92
C GLY A 7 -4.20 8.22 0.59
N ASP A 8 -5.17 8.08 1.50
CA ASP A 8 -6.54 8.65 1.53
C ASP A 8 -7.46 8.38 0.33
N LYS A 9 -6.90 8.17 -0.85
CA LYS A 9 -7.64 7.90 -2.08
C LYS A 9 -6.83 7.00 -3.00
N GLU A 10 -7.53 6.05 -3.62
CA GLU A 10 -6.94 5.19 -4.63
C GLU A 10 -6.71 5.97 -5.93
N GLU A 11 -5.50 5.84 -6.46
CA GLU A 11 -5.10 6.45 -7.73
C GLU A 11 -5.39 5.48 -8.89
N PRO A 12 -6.28 5.84 -9.85
CA PRO A 12 -6.61 5.00 -11.00
C PRO A 12 -5.39 4.53 -11.80
N LEU A 13 -4.34 5.35 -11.91
CA LEU A 13 -3.10 4.98 -12.61
C LEU A 13 -2.32 3.84 -11.91
N LEU A 14 -2.60 3.60 -10.64
CA LEU A 14 -2.02 2.53 -9.85
C LEU A 14 -2.93 1.30 -9.74
N TYR A 15 -4.12 1.32 -10.36
CA TYR A 15 -5.09 0.22 -10.32
C TYR A 15 -5.78 -0.02 -11.67
N ASP A 16 -6.74 0.83 -12.04
CA ASP A 16 -7.56 0.68 -13.25
C ASP A 16 -6.75 0.78 -14.55
N TYR A 17 -5.76 1.67 -14.58
CA TYR A 17 -4.86 1.91 -15.73
C TYR A 17 -3.43 1.55 -15.38
N PHE A 18 -3.25 0.47 -14.62
CA PHE A 18 -1.96 0.08 -14.10
C PHE A 18 -0.96 -0.27 -15.22
N ASP A 19 0.16 0.46 -15.23
CA ASP A 19 1.32 0.14 -16.06
C ASP A 19 2.59 0.27 -15.20
N LYS A 20 3.21 -0.89 -14.93
CA LYS A 20 4.42 -0.99 -14.13
C LYS A 20 5.60 -0.21 -14.71
N SER A 21 5.65 -0.03 -16.04
CA SER A 21 6.75 0.66 -16.72
C SER A 21 6.86 2.14 -16.33
N ARG A 22 5.74 2.74 -15.92
CA ARG A 22 5.65 4.15 -15.48
C ARG A 22 6.27 4.41 -14.11
N PHE A 23 6.51 3.35 -13.35
CA PHE A 23 7.01 3.44 -11.98
C PHE A 23 8.30 2.60 -11.79
N PRO A 24 9.39 2.95 -12.51
CA PRO A 24 10.60 2.15 -12.49
C PRO A 24 11.41 2.34 -11.20
N GLY A 25 11.89 1.21 -10.66
CA GLY A 25 12.84 1.19 -9.55
C GLY A 25 12.22 1.48 -8.18
N ILE A 26 10.96 1.12 -7.95
CA ILE A 26 10.38 1.13 -6.61
C ILE A 26 11.04 0.03 -5.76
N ASP A 27 11.45 0.39 -4.55
CA ASP A 27 12.04 -0.50 -3.57
C ASP A 27 11.05 -0.91 -2.47
N LEU A 28 10.05 -0.06 -2.17
CA LEU A 28 9.09 -0.25 -1.09
C LEU A 28 7.81 0.55 -1.33
N ILE A 29 6.69 0.05 -0.81
CA ILE A 29 5.40 0.74 -0.79
C ILE A 29 5.07 1.15 0.64
N LEU A 30 4.71 2.42 0.82
CA LEU A 30 4.21 2.96 2.08
C LEU A 30 2.78 3.45 1.89
N SER A 31 1.87 2.97 2.73
CA SER A 31 0.47 3.36 2.74
C SER A 31 0.09 4.09 4.02
N THR A 32 -0.74 5.11 3.89
CA THR A 32 -1.31 5.87 5.01
C THR A 32 -2.77 6.22 4.71
N GLY A 33 -3.61 6.32 5.74
CA GLY A 33 -5.00 6.73 5.57
C GLY A 33 -5.93 5.61 5.08
N ASP A 34 -7.14 6.00 4.68
CA ASP A 34 -8.25 5.09 4.44
C ASP A 34 -8.19 4.46 3.03
N LEU A 35 -7.37 3.41 2.86
CA LEU A 35 -7.25 2.68 1.60
C LEU A 35 -7.78 1.26 1.71
N ARG A 36 -8.41 0.73 0.66
CA ARG A 36 -8.97 -0.63 0.74
C ARG A 36 -7.83 -1.66 0.84
N PRO A 37 -7.95 -2.70 1.70
CA PRO A 37 -6.94 -3.75 1.80
C PRO A 37 -6.64 -4.47 0.47
N GLY A 38 -7.66 -4.60 -0.38
CA GLY A 38 -7.53 -5.21 -1.71
C GLY A 38 -6.64 -4.39 -2.64
N TYR A 39 -6.78 -3.06 -2.62
CA TYR A 39 -5.93 -2.15 -3.38
C TYR A 39 -4.47 -2.27 -2.95
N LEU A 40 -4.21 -2.24 -1.64
CA LEU A 40 -2.84 -2.39 -1.12
C LEU A 40 -2.24 -3.77 -1.43
N SER A 41 -3.04 -4.84 -1.32
CA SER A 41 -2.62 -6.19 -1.69
C SER A 41 -2.28 -6.30 -3.19
N PHE A 42 -3.04 -5.61 -4.05
CA PHE A 42 -2.76 -5.51 -5.48
C PHE A 42 -1.42 -4.81 -5.73
N LEU A 43 -1.19 -3.63 -5.13
CA LEU A 43 0.08 -2.91 -5.30
C LEU A 43 1.28 -3.76 -4.89
N MET A 44 1.20 -4.39 -3.72
CA MET A 44 2.26 -5.27 -3.23
C MET A 44 2.55 -6.41 -4.22
N THR A 45 1.51 -7.03 -4.77
CA THR A 45 1.61 -8.11 -5.75
C THR A 45 2.22 -7.64 -7.07
N MET A 46 1.71 -6.53 -7.64
CA MET A 46 2.12 -6.06 -8.96
C MET A 46 3.55 -5.50 -8.97
N PHE A 47 3.92 -4.76 -7.93
CA PHE A 47 5.28 -4.26 -7.79
C PHE A 47 6.26 -5.32 -7.30
N ASN A 48 5.77 -6.35 -6.58
CA ASN A 48 6.58 -7.36 -5.90
C ASN A 48 7.60 -6.70 -4.95
N LYS A 49 7.08 -5.83 -4.08
CA LYS A 49 7.85 -5.02 -3.13
C LYS A 49 7.17 -5.01 -1.77
N PRO A 50 7.94 -4.85 -0.67
CA PRO A 50 7.38 -4.83 0.67
C PRO A 50 6.39 -3.68 0.83
N LEU A 51 5.27 -3.97 1.48
CA LEU A 51 4.22 -3.01 1.84
C LEU A 51 4.28 -2.75 3.34
N TYR A 52 4.45 -1.49 3.70
CA TYR A 52 4.25 -0.98 5.05
C TYR A 52 3.03 -0.08 5.06
N TYR A 53 2.21 -0.17 6.09
CA TYR A 53 1.00 0.65 6.17
C TYR A 53 0.71 1.12 7.59
N VAL A 54 0.09 2.29 7.67
CA VAL A 54 -0.62 2.79 8.85
C VAL A 54 -2.10 2.83 8.48
N ARG A 55 -2.95 2.37 9.41
CA ARG A 55 -4.39 2.33 9.19
C ARG A 55 -4.98 3.73 9.29
N GLY A 56 -5.89 4.06 8.40
CA GLY A 56 -6.79 5.19 8.59
C GLY A 56 -7.86 4.90 9.65
N ASN A 57 -8.58 5.93 10.07
CA ASN A 57 -9.61 5.82 11.09
C ASN A 57 -10.91 5.16 10.59
N HIS A 58 -11.09 5.02 9.28
CA HIS A 58 -12.25 4.35 8.67
C HIS A 58 -11.95 2.94 8.14
N ASP A 59 -10.75 2.43 8.38
CA ASP A 59 -10.28 1.10 7.98
C ASP A 59 -10.88 -0.05 8.83
N ILE A 60 -12.20 -0.05 9.03
CA ILE A 60 -12.93 -1.03 9.85
C ILE A 60 -12.70 -2.48 9.39
N ILE A 61 -12.55 -2.70 8.09
CA ILE A 61 -12.38 -4.02 7.49
C ILE A 61 -10.98 -4.62 7.74
N TYR A 62 -9.99 -3.82 8.16
CA TYR A 62 -8.62 -4.30 8.40
C TYR A 62 -8.53 -5.28 9.57
N ARG A 63 -9.52 -5.30 10.47
CA ARG A 63 -9.60 -6.29 11.56
C ARG A 63 -9.88 -7.69 11.02
N GLU A 64 -10.68 -7.78 9.97
CA GLU A 64 -11.13 -9.06 9.37
C GLU A 64 -10.29 -9.45 8.17
N LYS A 65 -9.93 -8.46 7.34
CA LYS A 65 -9.24 -8.64 6.06
C LYS A 65 -8.16 -7.58 5.88
N PRO A 66 -7.04 -7.66 6.62
CA PRO A 66 -5.92 -6.76 6.43
C PRO A 66 -5.26 -6.96 5.05
N PRO A 67 -4.43 -6.00 4.58
CA PRO A 67 -3.61 -6.17 3.39
C PRO A 67 -2.72 -7.40 3.56
N LYS A 68 -2.96 -8.44 2.75
CA LYS A 68 -2.25 -9.72 2.91
C LYS A 68 -0.77 -9.51 2.62
N GLY A 69 0.09 -9.89 3.56
CA GLY A 69 1.55 -9.74 3.44
C GLY A 69 2.09 -8.33 3.74
N GLY A 70 1.21 -7.35 3.94
CA GLY A 70 1.61 -6.01 4.38
C GLY A 70 1.92 -5.98 5.88
N ARG A 71 2.85 -5.13 6.28
CA ARG A 71 3.21 -4.91 7.69
C ARG A 71 2.59 -3.60 8.21
N ASN A 72 1.74 -3.72 9.25
CA ASN A 72 1.28 -2.56 9.99
C ASN A 72 2.45 -1.98 10.82
N ILE A 73 2.72 -0.68 10.66
CA ILE A 73 3.79 0.05 11.36
C ILE A 73 3.27 1.18 12.22
N ASP A 74 1.97 1.23 12.50
CA ASP A 74 1.39 2.20 13.41
C ASP A 74 2.09 2.17 14.77
N GLY A 75 2.60 3.32 15.22
CA GLY A 75 3.39 3.47 16.43
C GLY A 75 4.76 2.75 16.45
N GLN A 76 5.28 2.29 15.30
CA GLN A 76 6.54 1.54 15.23
C GLN A 76 7.64 2.31 14.51
N ILE A 77 8.87 2.19 15.01
CA ILE A 77 10.08 2.54 14.26
C ILE A 77 10.53 1.30 13.49
N VAL A 78 10.70 1.43 12.17
CA VAL A 78 11.26 0.38 11.32
C VAL A 78 12.63 0.84 10.86
N THR A 79 13.65 0.02 11.16
CA THR A 79 15.06 0.26 10.86
C THR A 79 15.58 -0.70 9.80
#